data_AF-A0A7C2NDM8-F1
#
_entry.id   AF-A0A7C2NDM8-F1
#
_cell.length_a   1.000
_cell.length_b   1.000
_cell.length_c   1.000
_cell.angle_alpha   90.00
_cell.angle_beta   90.00
_cell.angle_gamma   90.00
#
_symmetry.space_group_name_H-M   'P 1'
#
loop_
_entity.id
_entity.type
_entity.pdbx_description
1 polymer ?
#
loop_
_entity_poly.entity_id
_entity_poly.type
_entity_poly.pdbx_seq_one_letter_code
_entity_poly.pdbx_strand_id
1 'polypeptide(L)'
;MDIKFRLWIEKDEKHVAGKGGVAILKAISEEGSILGASKKLGMSYRYVWGYLRKMEEAAGKVVESEKGGRGGGKTVLTEKGEEIVKLYEFYENLVQKLGNGEFERVMVRNGKVIPEVKDGEYVLIRLD
;
A
#
# COMPACT_ATOMS: atom_id res chain seq x y z
N MET A 1 1.73 -2.29 26.64
CA MET A 1 2.96 -2.51 25.87
C MET A 1 2.54 -2.45 24.43
N ASP A 2 3.12 -1.53 23.65
CA ASP A 2 2.62 -1.24 22.31
C ASP A 2 3.50 -1.94 21.27
N ILE A 3 2.90 -2.79 20.43
CA ILE A 3 3.60 -3.41 19.32
C ILE A 3 3.60 -2.42 18.15
N LYS A 4 4.79 -2.02 17.71
CA LYS A 4 4.97 -1.17 16.52
C LYS A 4 5.65 -1.98 15.43
N PHE A 5 5.12 -1.88 14.22
CA PHE A 5 5.70 -2.53 13.04
C PHE A 5 5.76 -1.53 11.87
N ARG A 6 6.57 -1.88 10.87
CA ARG A 6 6.59 -1.20 9.57
C ARG A 6 6.39 -2.26 8.51
N LEU A 7 5.45 -2.02 7.61
CA LEU A 7 5.19 -2.86 6.45
C LEU A 7 5.68 -2.13 5.19
N TRP A 8 6.24 -2.89 4.26
CA TRP A 8 6.51 -2.43 2.91
C TRP A 8 6.44 -3.60 1.92
N ILE A 9 6.20 -3.27 0.66
CA ILE A 9 6.14 -4.18 -0.48
C ILE A 9 7.45 -4.05 -1.25
N GLU A 10 8.05 -5.20 -1.55
CA GLU A 10 9.21 -5.31 -2.43
C GLU A 10 8.92 -6.20 -3.62
N LYS A 11 9.63 -5.95 -4.72
CA LYS A 11 9.67 -6.82 -5.88
C LYS A 11 11.12 -6.89 -6.37
N ASP A 12 11.66 -8.10 -6.51
CA ASP A 12 13.04 -8.33 -6.95
C ASP A 12 14.06 -7.53 -6.12
N GLU A 13 13.92 -7.56 -4.78
CA GLU A 13 14.73 -6.81 -3.80
C GLU A 13 14.66 -5.26 -3.95
N LYS A 14 13.72 -4.75 -4.75
CA LYS A 14 13.47 -3.32 -4.91
C LYS A 14 12.23 -2.91 -4.14
N HIS A 15 12.37 -1.82 -3.37
CA HIS A 15 11.27 -1.18 -2.68
C HIS A 15 10.20 -0.68 -3.68
N VAL A 16 8.97 -1.16 -3.51
CA VAL A 16 7.80 -0.72 -4.29
C VAL A 16 7.03 0.34 -3.52
N ALA A 17 6.49 -0.01 -2.35
CA ALA A 17 5.67 0.89 -1.55
C ALA A 17 5.70 0.53 -0.07
N GLY A 18 5.83 1.54 0.79
CA GLY A 18 5.45 1.43 2.20
C GLY A 18 4.24 2.33 2.48
N LYS A 19 3.91 2.55 3.75
CA LYS A 19 2.79 3.43 4.18
C LYS A 19 2.73 4.76 3.43
N GLY A 20 3.87 5.43 3.27
CA GLY A 20 3.95 6.71 2.55
C GLY A 20 3.67 6.61 1.04
N GLY A 21 4.12 5.54 0.39
CA GLY A 21 3.85 5.30 -1.03
C GLY A 21 2.37 5.00 -1.30
N VAL A 22 1.76 4.20 -0.42
CA VAL A 22 0.33 3.91 -0.49
C VAL A 22 -0.50 5.16 -0.21
N ALA A 23 -0.09 5.99 0.75
CA ALA A 23 -0.73 7.29 0.98
C ALA A 23 -0.68 8.20 -0.26
N ILE A 24 0.44 8.19 -1.00
CA ILE A 24 0.55 8.91 -2.28
C ILE A 24 -0.47 8.39 -3.29
N LEU A 25 -0.55 7.07 -3.51
CA LEU A 25 -1.48 6.48 -4.48
C LEU A 25 -2.94 6.80 -4.11
N LYS A 26 -3.31 6.66 -2.84
CA LYS A 26 -4.66 7.00 -2.35
C LYS A 26 -4.97 8.48 -2.55
N ALA A 27 -4.04 9.37 -2.20
CA ALA A 27 -4.23 10.80 -2.41
C ALA A 27 -4.35 11.17 -3.89
N ILE A 28 -3.66 10.46 -4.80
CA ILE A 28 -3.84 10.66 -6.25
C ILE A 28 -5.23 10.20 -6.69
N SER A 29 -5.69 9.05 -6.21
CA SER A 29 -7.04 8.55 -6.50
C SER A 29 -8.12 9.55 -6.06
N GLU A 30 -7.95 10.15 -4.88
CA GLU A 30 -8.90 11.11 -4.30
C GLU A 30 -8.84 12.49 -4.98
N GLU A 31 -7.65 13.01 -5.25
CA GLU A 31 -7.46 14.38 -5.75
C GLU A 31 -7.39 14.46 -7.28
N GLY A 32 -7.29 13.32 -7.97
CA GLY A 32 -7.19 13.24 -9.43
C GLY A 32 -5.94 13.89 -10.02
N SER A 33 -4.92 14.21 -9.22
CA SER A 33 -3.68 14.84 -9.67
C SER A 33 -2.51 14.66 -8.69
N ILE A 34 -1.29 14.60 -9.22
CA ILE A 34 -0.06 14.55 -8.40
C ILE A 34 0.09 15.83 -7.56
N LEU A 35 -0.28 16.99 -8.11
CA LEU A 35 -0.25 18.26 -7.37
C LEU A 35 -1.24 18.25 -6.20
N GLY A 36 -2.48 17.81 -6.43
CA GLY A 36 -3.47 17.66 -5.37
C GLY A 36 -2.99 16.71 -4.28
N ALA A 37 -2.47 15.54 -4.65
CA ALA A 37 -1.89 14.59 -3.71
C ALA A 37 -0.75 15.19 -2.88
N SER A 38 0.15 15.95 -3.51
CA SER A 38 1.25 16.62 -2.81
C SER A 38 0.76 17.64 -1.78
N LYS A 39 -0.26 18.45 -2.14
CA LYS A 39 -0.89 19.41 -1.23
C LYS A 39 -1.59 18.70 -0.07
N LYS A 40 -2.38 17.66 -0.36
CA LYS A 40 -3.11 16.88 0.64
C LYS A 40 -2.19 16.25 1.68
N LEU A 41 -1.05 15.73 1.23
CA LEU A 41 -0.08 15.05 2.10
C LEU A 41 0.95 16.00 2.74
N GLY A 42 0.92 17.30 2.45
CA GLY A 42 1.94 18.24 2.89
C GLY A 42 3.35 17.90 2.36
N MET A 43 3.43 17.23 1.22
CA MET A 43 4.67 16.79 0.59
C MET A 43 5.01 17.72 -0.58
N SER A 44 6.30 17.91 -0.87
CA SER A 44 6.68 18.62 -2.09
C SER A 44 6.27 17.82 -3.33
N TYR A 45 5.84 18.51 -4.38
CA TYR A 45 5.54 17.86 -5.67
C TYR A 45 6.71 17.00 -6.17
N ARG A 46 7.95 17.51 -6.04
CA ARG A 46 9.17 16.78 -6.42
C ARG A 46 9.34 15.47 -5.64
N TYR A 47 8.99 15.45 -4.35
CA TYR A 47 9.04 14.23 -3.55
C TYR A 47 8.02 13.21 -4.03
N VAL A 48 6.76 13.61 -4.18
CA VAL A 48 5.67 12.71 -4.64
C VAL A 48 6.00 12.12 -6.01
N TRP A 49 6.42 12.97 -6.95
CA TRP A 49 6.80 12.55 -8.29
C TRP A 49 8.03 11.63 -8.30
N GLY A 50 9.05 11.94 -7.49
CA GLY A 50 10.23 11.09 -7.35
C GLY A 50 9.91 9.73 -6.74
N TYR A 51 8.97 9.67 -5.79
CA TYR A 51 8.49 8.42 -5.21
C TYR A 51 7.77 7.57 -6.25
N LEU A 52 6.84 8.17 -7.01
CA LEU A 52 6.12 7.47 -8.09
C LEU A 52 7.09 6.87 -9.10
N ARG A 53 8.10 7.63 -9.55
CA ARG A 53 9.11 7.08 -10.48
C ARG A 53 9.81 5.85 -9.94
N LYS A 54 10.29 5.89 -8.69
CA LYS A 54 10.94 4.73 -8.07
C LYS A 54 10.00 3.54 -7.94
N MET A 55 8.75 3.79 -7.58
CA MET A 55 7.71 2.76 -7.52
C MET A 55 7.47 2.13 -8.90
N GLU A 56 7.40 2.94 -9.96
CA GLU A 56 7.19 2.47 -11.33
C GLU A 56 8.39 1.72 -11.91
N GLU A 57 9.61 2.13 -11.54
CA GLU A 57 10.84 1.40 -11.88
C GLU A 57 10.88 -0.01 -11.26
N ALA A 58 10.26 -0.20 -10.10
CA ALA A 58 10.20 -1.49 -9.41
C ALA A 58 8.99 -2.35 -9.85
N ALA A 59 7.80 -1.75 -9.95
CA ALA A 59 6.54 -2.49 -10.09
C ALA A 59 5.90 -2.38 -11.49
N GLY A 60 6.41 -1.52 -12.36
CA GLY A 60 5.73 -1.09 -13.58
C GLY A 60 4.82 0.11 -13.34
N LYS A 61 4.25 0.66 -14.41
CA LYS A 61 3.41 1.88 -14.38
C LYS A 61 2.28 1.76 -13.35
N VAL A 62 2.17 2.71 -12.43
CA VAL A 62 1.19 2.70 -11.32
C VAL A 62 0.16 3.81 -11.46
N VAL A 63 0.46 4.87 -12.19
CA VAL A 63 -0.48 5.95 -12.50
C VAL A 63 -0.57 6.24 -13.99
N GLU A 64 -1.73 6.74 -14.41
CA GLU A 64 -1.96 7.26 -15.75
C GLU A 64 -2.31 8.73 -15.70
N SER A 65 -1.61 9.54 -16.50
CA SER A 65 -1.83 10.98 -16.59
C SER A 65 -2.28 11.36 -18.00
N GLU A 66 -3.46 11.96 -18.10
CA GLU A 66 -3.91 12.65 -19.30
C GLU A 66 -3.34 14.07 -19.31
N LYS A 67 -2.72 14.46 -20.43
CA LYS A 67 -2.24 15.84 -20.60
C LYS A 67 -3.44 16.78 -20.66
N GLY A 68 -3.51 17.73 -19.75
CA GLY A 68 -4.62 18.68 -19.64
C GLY A 68 -4.59 19.79 -20.69
N GLY A 69 -5.74 20.05 -21.32
CA GLY A 69 -6.11 21.34 -21.90
C GLY A 69 -6.61 22.32 -20.81
N ARG A 70 -7.46 23.28 -21.17
CA ARG A 70 -7.95 24.36 -20.27
C ARG A 70 -8.61 23.90 -18.95
N GLY A 71 -8.92 22.62 -18.77
CA GLY A 71 -9.51 22.03 -17.56
C GLY A 71 -8.54 21.32 -16.61
N GLY A 72 -7.23 21.30 -16.90
CA GLY A 72 -6.24 20.57 -16.09
C GLY A 72 -6.06 19.11 -16.51
N GLY A 73 -4.90 18.52 -16.18
CA GLY A 73 -4.59 17.12 -16.48
C GLY A 73 -5.11 16.20 -15.39
N LYS A 74 -5.74 15.09 -15.76
CA LYS A 74 -6.24 14.07 -14.83
C LYS A 74 -5.18 13.01 -14.59
N THR A 75 -4.95 12.65 -13.34
CA THR A 75 -4.12 11.50 -12.96
C THR A 75 -4.98 10.49 -12.23
N VAL A 76 -4.97 9.24 -12.69
CA VAL A 76 -5.68 8.12 -12.07
C VAL A 76 -4.71 6.99 -11.77
N LEU A 77 -5.08 6.09 -10.86
CA LEU A 77 -4.34 4.85 -10.67
C LEU A 77 -4.55 3.93 -11.86
N THR A 78 -3.51 3.20 -12.22
CA THR A 78 -3.66 1.99 -13.06
C THR A 78 -4.12 0.81 -12.21
N GLU A 79 -4.47 -0.30 -12.85
CA GLU A 79 -4.75 -1.58 -12.16
C GLU A 79 -3.62 -1.97 -11.20
N LYS A 80 -2.35 -1.79 -11.62
CA LYS A 80 -1.19 -2.08 -10.78
C LYS A 80 -1.12 -1.16 -9.55
N GLY A 81 -1.44 0.12 -9.72
CA GLY A 81 -1.52 1.08 -8.62
C GLY A 81 -2.60 0.70 -7.62
N GLU A 82 -3.78 0.29 -8.08
CA GLU A 82 -4.85 -0.19 -7.22
C GLU A 82 -4.48 -1.49 -6.49
N GLU A 83 -3.82 -2.43 -7.17
CA GLU A 83 -3.37 -3.69 -6.59
C GLU A 83 -2.40 -3.45 -5.43
N ILE A 84 -1.44 -2.54 -5.59
CA ILE A 84 -0.49 -2.16 -4.54
C ILE A 84 -1.22 -1.60 -3.31
N VAL A 85 -2.21 -0.74 -3.51
CA VAL A 85 -3.01 -0.17 -2.41
C VAL A 85 -3.78 -1.28 -1.68
N LYS A 86 -4.52 -2.11 -2.42
CA LYS A 86 -5.34 -3.21 -1.86
C LYS A 86 -4.48 -4.21 -1.09
N LEU A 87 -3.34 -4.61 -1.67
CA LEU A 87 -2.41 -5.55 -1.04
C LEU A 87 -1.85 -5.00 0.27
N TYR A 88 -1.38 -3.76 0.26
CA TYR A 88 -0.83 -3.14 1.45
C TYR A 88 -1.87 -2.99 2.56
N GLU A 89 -3.08 -2.51 2.23
CA GLU A 89 -4.15 -2.33 3.22
C GLU A 89 -4.58 -3.66 3.86
N PHE A 90 -4.66 -4.74 3.07
CA PHE A 90 -4.93 -6.08 3.58
C PHE A 90 -3.91 -6.51 4.63
N TYR A 91 -2.62 -6.45 4.29
CA TYR A 91 -1.56 -6.86 5.22
C TYR A 91 -1.39 -5.89 6.39
N GLU A 92 -1.59 -4.58 6.19
CA GLU A 92 -1.53 -3.62 7.29
C GLU A 92 -2.65 -3.89 8.31
N ASN A 93 -3.88 -4.14 7.85
CA ASN A 93 -5.00 -4.48 8.72
C ASN A 93 -4.74 -5.79 9.49
N LEU A 94 -4.25 -6.81 8.80
CA LEU A 94 -3.88 -8.08 9.41
C LEU A 94 -2.82 -7.90 10.50
N VAL A 95 -1.74 -7.18 10.23
CA VAL A 95 -0.66 -7.01 11.21
C VAL A 95 -1.12 -6.14 12.39
N GLN A 96 -2.02 -5.18 12.17
CA GLN A 96 -2.68 -4.45 13.27
C GLN A 96 -3.49 -5.39 14.16
N LYS A 97 -4.33 -6.24 13.56
CA LYS A 97 -5.08 -7.27 14.30
C LYS A 97 -4.13 -8.16 15.11
N LEU A 98 -3.00 -8.60 14.51
CA LEU A 98 -1.90 -9.35 15.15
C LEU A 98 -1.34 -8.63 16.38
N GLY A 99 -1.01 -7.35 16.24
CA GLY A 99 -0.50 -6.54 17.34
C GLY A 99 -1.50 -6.32 18.49
N ASN A 100 -2.80 -6.30 18.18
CA ASN A 100 -3.87 -6.06 19.16
C ASN A 100 -4.34 -7.32 19.89
N GLY A 101 -3.85 -8.51 19.50
CA GLY A 101 -4.29 -9.78 20.10
C GLY A 101 -5.72 -10.17 19.74
N GLU A 102 -6.21 -9.79 18.56
CA GLU A 102 -7.59 -10.02 18.10
C GLU A 102 -7.84 -11.44 17.51
N PHE A 103 -7.08 -12.45 17.93
CA PHE A 103 -7.19 -13.83 17.43
C PHE A 103 -7.95 -14.69 18.42
N GLU A 104 -8.84 -15.53 17.92
CA GLU A 104 -9.53 -16.52 18.73
C GLU A 104 -8.74 -17.84 18.77
N ARG A 105 -8.03 -18.16 17.69
CA ARG A 105 -7.28 -19.40 17.54
C ARG A 105 -6.10 -19.23 16.60
N VAL A 106 -5.04 -20.01 16.83
CA VAL A 106 -3.94 -20.17 15.89
C VAL A 106 -3.80 -21.65 15.58
N MET A 107 -3.82 -22.01 14.30
CA MET A 107 -3.57 -23.38 13.84
C MET A 107 -2.20 -23.47 13.17
N VAL A 108 -1.56 -24.64 13.20
CA VAL A 108 -0.34 -24.89 12.40
C VAL A 108 -0.65 -25.97 11.39
N ARG A 109 -0.45 -25.69 10.09
CA ARG A 109 -0.69 -26.64 9.00
C ARG A 109 0.46 -26.59 8.01
N ASN A 110 1.12 -27.74 7.78
CA ASN A 110 2.26 -27.86 6.86
C ASN A 110 3.38 -26.82 7.12
N GLY A 111 3.73 -26.58 8.38
CA GLY A 111 4.74 -25.59 8.78
C GLY A 111 4.28 -24.12 8.65
N LYS A 112 3.02 -23.87 8.29
CA LYS A 112 2.44 -22.53 8.22
C LYS A 112 1.55 -22.28 9.42
N VAL A 113 1.70 -21.12 10.03
CA VAL A 113 0.83 -20.63 11.11
C VAL A 113 -0.41 -20.01 10.46
N ILE A 114 -1.58 -20.39 10.94
CA ILE A 114 -2.89 -19.94 10.46
C ILE A 114 -3.62 -19.30 11.64
N PRO A 115 -3.42 -18.00 11.90
CA PRO A 115 -4.33 -17.22 12.74
C PRO A 115 -5.76 -17.23 12.19
N GLU A 116 -6.71 -17.46 13.08
CA GLU A 116 -8.14 -17.18 12.92
C GLU A 116 -8.44 -15.85 13.62
N VAL A 117 -8.85 -14.86 12.84
CA VAL A 117 -9.26 -13.54 13.34
C VAL A 117 -10.71 -13.63 13.84
N LYS A 118 -11.06 -12.83 14.86
CA LYS A 118 -12.48 -12.51 15.13
C LYS A 118 -13.17 -12.14 13.81
N ASP A 119 -14.32 -12.78 13.52
CA ASP A 119 -15.05 -12.80 12.23
C ASP A 119 -14.74 -13.99 11.29
N GLY A 120 -13.90 -14.95 11.71
CA GLY A 120 -13.70 -16.23 11.01
C GLY A 120 -12.81 -16.17 9.76
N GLU A 121 -12.12 -15.05 9.53
CA GLU A 121 -11.10 -14.93 8.49
C GLU A 121 -9.80 -15.63 8.91
N TYR A 122 -9.14 -16.28 7.95
CA TYR A 122 -7.88 -17.00 8.16
C TYR A 122 -6.74 -16.33 7.39
N VAL A 123 -5.55 -16.28 8.00
CA VAL A 123 -4.33 -15.81 7.33
C VAL A 123 -3.23 -16.83 7.46
N LEU A 124 -2.47 -17.07 6.38
CA LEU A 124 -1.28 -17.94 6.40
C LEU A 124 -0.01 -17.14 6.63
N ILE A 125 0.68 -17.39 7.73
CA ILE A 125 2.00 -16.88 8.07
C ILE A 125 3.00 -18.03 7.91
N ARG A 126 4.07 -17.79 7.16
CA ARG A 126 5.19 -18.73 7.10
C ARG A 126 6.12 -18.44 8.28
N LEU A 127 6.46 -19.48 9.06
CA LEU A 127 7.57 -19.41 9.99
C LEU A 127 8.78 -20.04 9.30
N ASP A 128 9.89 -19.30 9.30
CA ASP A 128 11.18 -19.76 8.81
C ASP A 128 12.02 -20.32 9.99
#